data_AF-A0A8C1CPJ5-F1
#
_entry.id   AF-A0A8C1CPJ5-F1
#
_cell.length_a   1.000
_cell.length_b   1.000
_cell.length_c   1.000
_cell.angle_alpha   90.00
_cell.angle_beta   90.00
_cell.angle_gamma   90.00
#
_symmetry.space_group_name_H-M   'P 1'
#
loop_
_entity.id
_entity.type
_entity.pdbx_description
1 polymer ?
#
loop_
_entity_poly.entity_id
_entity_poly.type
_entity_poly.pdbx_seq_one_letter_code
_entity_poly.pdbx_strand_id
1 'polypeptide(L)'
;MYSVHTENGLIPNYDRNSFKIFLEGSRALLEAGRQCGYLTEVLTAPPSESMPSHECRLAALCDMAKQLPLTDESLMAPVQMLNRDGLDPSLDLFSYITENPFDCTYEVTLMKEKYLLPPRSRFLLSDITRMHPLVNSGDKFDLIVLDPPWENKSVKRSNRYSSLPSSQLKQLPVPALAAPECLVVTWVTNRAKHLRFIKEELYPYWAVEVLAEWLWVKVTQTGEFVFPLDSPHKKPYEVLVLGRHRSGTDRALPEQRLLISVPSVLHSQKPSLSAVLKPYISPEPKCLELFARSLQRDWTSWGNEVIKFQHSSYFTRERAEEPSMTSETVIIQ
;
A
#
# COMPACT_ATOMS: atom_id res chain seq x y z
N MET A 1 -0.82 -7.41 -11.95
CA MET A 1 -1.11 -8.42 -10.91
C MET A 1 -2.23 -9.29 -11.44
N TYR A 2 -2.09 -10.61 -11.33
CA TYR A 2 -3.11 -11.58 -11.73
C TYR A 2 -3.75 -12.24 -10.52
N SER A 3 -4.96 -12.79 -10.67
CA SER A 3 -5.60 -13.49 -9.55
C SER A 3 -6.60 -14.56 -9.98
N VAL A 4 -6.70 -15.65 -9.21
CA VAL A 4 -7.63 -16.78 -9.42
C VAL A 4 -8.26 -17.17 -8.08
N HIS A 5 -9.54 -17.55 -8.13
CA HIS A 5 -10.30 -18.13 -7.03
C HIS A 5 -10.06 -19.64 -6.94
N THR A 6 -9.85 -20.15 -5.73
CA THR A 6 -9.77 -21.61 -5.50
C THR A 6 -11.10 -22.10 -4.94
N GLU A 7 -11.89 -22.83 -5.73
CA GLU A 7 -13.23 -23.34 -5.34
C GLU A 7 -13.19 -24.55 -4.39
N ASN A 8 -12.02 -25.15 -4.14
CA ASN A 8 -11.87 -26.30 -3.25
C ASN A 8 -11.14 -25.90 -1.96
N GLY A 9 -11.82 -26.17 -0.84
CA GLY A 9 -11.55 -25.60 0.47
C GLY A 9 -10.19 -25.87 1.10
N LEU A 10 -9.92 -25.01 2.07
CA LEU A 10 -8.81 -25.01 3.04
C LEU A 10 -7.41 -25.00 2.39
N ILE A 11 -6.73 -23.86 2.48
CA ILE A 11 -5.33 -23.76 2.91
C ILE A 11 -5.31 -23.80 4.46
N PRO A 12 -5.37 -24.96 5.15
CA PRO A 12 -5.06 -25.02 6.58
C PRO A 12 -3.55 -25.21 6.74
N ASN A 13 -2.94 -24.49 7.70
CA ASN A 13 -1.61 -24.75 8.27
C ASN A 13 -0.65 -25.57 7.38
N TYR A 14 0.05 -24.93 6.43
CA TYR A 14 1.18 -25.43 5.62
C TYR A 14 1.49 -26.95 5.70
N ASP A 15 0.51 -27.77 5.31
CA ASP A 15 0.62 -29.20 5.05
C ASP A 15 1.04 -29.39 3.58
N ARG A 16 1.79 -30.46 3.27
CA ARG A 16 2.12 -30.90 1.89
C ARG A 16 0.93 -30.90 0.93
N ASN A 17 -0.30 -31.15 1.38
CA ASN A 17 -1.50 -31.11 0.53
C ASN A 17 -1.89 -29.69 0.11
N SER A 18 -1.71 -28.70 1.00
CA SER A 18 -1.92 -27.27 0.66
C SER A 18 -0.91 -26.78 -0.38
N PHE A 19 0.28 -27.38 -0.38
CA PHE A 19 1.36 -27.06 -1.32
C PHE A 19 1.01 -27.42 -2.76
N LYS A 20 0.26 -28.51 -2.98
CA LYS A 20 -0.14 -28.96 -4.31
C LYS A 20 -1.19 -28.01 -4.91
N ILE A 21 -2.19 -27.61 -4.14
CA ILE A 21 -3.22 -26.63 -4.55
C ILE A 21 -2.56 -25.29 -4.87
N PHE A 22 -1.59 -24.86 -4.04
CA PHE A 22 -0.81 -23.66 -4.29
C PHE A 22 -0.04 -23.71 -5.62
N LEU A 23 0.63 -24.84 -5.91
CA LEU A 23 1.37 -25.04 -7.16
C LEU A 23 0.44 -25.07 -8.38
N GLU A 24 -0.69 -25.78 -8.28
CA GLU A 24 -1.66 -25.91 -9.38
C GLU A 24 -2.32 -24.57 -9.68
N GLY A 25 -2.80 -23.85 -8.66
CA GLY A 25 -3.36 -22.50 -8.82
C GLY A 25 -2.34 -21.50 -9.35
N SER A 26 -1.07 -21.61 -8.94
CA SER A 26 -0.01 -20.76 -9.47
C SER A 26 0.28 -21.05 -10.95
N ARG A 27 0.28 -22.33 -11.37
CA ARG A 27 0.54 -22.69 -12.77
C ARG A 27 -0.48 -22.08 -13.74
N ALA A 28 -1.78 -22.13 -13.41
CA ALA A 28 -2.82 -21.52 -14.24
C ALA A 28 -2.62 -20.00 -14.42
N LEU A 29 -2.23 -19.32 -13.35
CA LEU A 29 -1.94 -17.88 -13.36
C LEU A 29 -0.66 -17.54 -14.14
N LEU A 30 0.37 -18.37 -14.04
CA LEU A 30 1.61 -18.21 -14.79
C LEU A 30 1.38 -18.39 -16.29
N GLU A 31 0.56 -19.37 -16.68
CA GLU A 31 0.21 -19.60 -18.08
C GLU A 31 -0.58 -18.41 -18.65
N ALA A 32 -1.62 -17.95 -17.96
CA ALA A 32 -2.34 -16.74 -18.33
C ALA A 32 -1.39 -15.52 -18.40
N GLY A 33 -0.45 -15.42 -17.47
CA GLY A 33 0.53 -14.35 -17.42
C GLY A 33 1.47 -14.30 -18.64
N ARG A 34 1.84 -15.48 -19.17
CA ARG A 34 2.63 -15.63 -20.40
C ARG A 34 1.80 -15.30 -21.64
N GLN A 35 0.57 -15.80 -21.72
CA GLN A 35 -0.33 -15.54 -22.85
C GLN A 35 -0.66 -14.05 -22.99
N CYS A 36 -0.72 -13.30 -21.89
CA CYS A 36 -0.92 -11.85 -21.90
C CYS A 36 0.37 -11.03 -22.06
N GLY A 37 1.54 -11.67 -22.20
CA GLY A 37 2.83 -10.99 -22.44
C GLY A 37 3.46 -10.29 -21.23
N TYR A 38 2.97 -10.52 -20.02
CA TYR A 38 3.57 -9.93 -18.81
C TYR A 38 4.65 -10.82 -18.17
N LEU A 39 4.75 -12.08 -18.59
CA LEU A 39 5.84 -12.98 -18.26
C LEU A 39 6.57 -13.38 -19.55
N THR A 40 7.89 -13.40 -19.51
CA THR A 40 8.74 -13.67 -20.68
C THR A 40 9.32 -15.09 -20.60
N GLU A 41 9.63 -15.68 -21.76
CA GLU A 41 10.32 -16.98 -21.80
C GLU A 41 11.84 -16.84 -21.65
N VAL A 42 12.38 -15.65 -21.89
CA VAL A 42 13.81 -15.35 -21.87
C VAL A 42 14.07 -14.22 -20.87
N LEU A 43 15.14 -14.36 -20.09
CA LEU A 43 15.66 -13.27 -19.25
C LEU A 43 16.18 -12.16 -20.17
N THR A 44 15.43 -11.06 -20.29
CA THR A 44 15.98 -9.82 -20.84
C THR A 44 17.09 -9.34 -19.90
N ALA A 45 18.22 -8.91 -20.47
CA ALA A 45 19.35 -8.40 -19.68
C ALA A 45 18.85 -7.35 -18.67
N PRO A 46 19.37 -7.34 -17.42
CA PRO A 46 18.96 -6.36 -16.44
C PRO A 46 19.19 -4.95 -17.00
N PRO A 47 18.29 -3.98 -16.75
CA PRO A 47 18.54 -2.59 -17.10
C PRO A 47 19.91 -2.18 -16.57
N SER A 48 20.76 -1.61 -17.43
CA SER A 48 22.16 -1.28 -17.13
C SER A 48 22.33 -0.10 -16.18
N GLU A 49 21.23 0.49 -15.69
CA GLU A 49 21.26 1.63 -14.78
C GLU A 49 20.91 1.20 -13.37
N SER A 50 21.88 1.30 -12.47
CA SER A 50 21.62 1.18 -11.04
C SER A 50 20.71 2.33 -10.62
N MET A 51 19.46 2.03 -10.26
CA MET A 51 18.52 3.00 -9.72
C MET A 51 19.16 3.77 -8.55
N PRO A 52 19.03 5.10 -8.50
CA PRO A 52 19.62 5.88 -7.42
C PRO A 52 19.05 5.44 -6.08
N SER A 53 19.93 5.04 -5.15
CA SER A 53 19.55 4.77 -3.76
C SER A 53 19.30 6.09 -3.04
N HIS A 54 18.15 6.71 -3.29
CA HIS A 54 17.77 7.91 -2.58
C HIS A 54 17.49 7.59 -1.10
N GLU A 55 18.30 8.15 -0.19
CA GLU A 55 18.08 8.00 1.24
C GLU A 55 16.91 8.90 1.65
N CYS A 56 15.72 8.30 1.75
CA CYS A 56 14.48 8.98 2.14
C CYS A 56 14.59 9.56 3.56
N ARG A 57 14.58 10.90 3.67
CA ARG A 57 14.62 11.64 4.95
C ARG A 57 13.24 11.94 5.55
N LEU A 58 12.16 11.50 4.91
CA LEU A 58 10.78 11.79 5.34
C LEU A 58 10.48 11.32 6.76
N ALA A 59 10.92 10.11 7.12
CA ALA A 59 10.70 9.57 8.46
C ALA A 59 11.42 10.39 9.54
N ALA A 60 12.66 10.81 9.28
CA ALA A 60 13.42 11.66 10.20
C ALA A 60 12.77 13.04 10.37
N LEU A 61 12.20 13.60 9.30
CA LEU A 61 11.42 14.83 9.42
C LEU A 61 10.13 14.66 10.21
N CYS A 62 9.42 13.55 10.04
CA CYS A 62 8.25 13.25 10.86
C CYS A 62 8.64 13.21 12.35
N ASP A 63 9.80 12.63 12.68
CA ASP A 63 10.30 12.62 14.05
C ASP A 63 10.63 14.01 14.58
N MET A 64 11.18 14.91 13.74
CA MET A 64 11.41 16.30 14.10
C MET A 64 10.08 17.06 14.30
N ALA A 65 9.08 16.80 13.45
CA ALA A 65 7.77 17.44 13.51
C ALA A 65 7.01 17.13 14.81
N LYS A 66 7.32 16.04 15.52
CA LYS A 66 6.76 15.72 16.84
C LYS A 66 7.08 16.76 17.92
N GLN A 67 8.16 17.51 17.73
CA GLN A 67 8.58 18.55 18.69
C GLN A 67 7.90 19.89 18.44
N LEU A 68 7.19 20.04 17.31
CA LEU A 68 6.44 21.25 17.01
C LEU A 68 5.17 21.29 17.89
N PRO A 69 4.83 22.46 18.45
CA PRO A 69 3.61 22.62 19.23
C PRO A 69 2.37 22.31 18.36
N LEU A 70 1.40 21.62 18.95
CA LEU A 70 0.07 21.48 18.36
C LEU A 70 -0.54 22.88 18.31
N THR A 71 -0.61 23.49 17.13
CA THR A 71 -1.40 24.71 16.89
C THR A 71 -2.86 24.42 17.24
N ASP A 72 -3.63 25.39 17.74
CA ASP A 72 -5.03 25.19 18.14
C ASP A 72 -5.86 24.58 16.99
N GLU A 73 -6.03 23.25 17.04
CA GLU A 73 -6.57 22.40 15.97
C GLU A 73 -8.09 22.55 15.81
N SER A 74 -8.73 23.37 16.67
CA SER A 74 -10.18 23.54 16.74
C SER A 74 -10.77 24.51 15.71
N LEU A 75 -9.94 25.29 14.99
CA LEU A 75 -10.39 26.38 14.13
C LEU A 75 -9.93 26.29 12.66
N MET A 76 -9.08 25.34 12.28
CA MET A 76 -8.51 25.25 10.93
C MET A 76 -9.05 24.05 10.14
N ALA A 77 -9.26 24.22 8.83
CA ALA A 77 -9.71 23.14 7.96
C ALA A 77 -8.67 22.00 7.92
N PRO A 78 -9.06 20.73 8.11
CA PRO A 78 -8.11 19.60 8.22
C PRO A 78 -7.45 19.21 6.88
N VAL A 79 -7.85 19.86 5.79
CA VAL A 79 -7.39 19.61 4.43
C VAL A 79 -6.85 20.91 3.83
N GLN A 80 -5.65 20.85 3.26
CA GLN A 80 -5.05 21.90 2.44
C GLN A 80 -4.99 21.45 0.98
N MET A 81 -5.43 22.31 0.07
CA MET A 81 -5.43 22.03 -1.37
C MET A 81 -4.26 22.73 -2.05
N LEU A 82 -3.64 22.06 -3.02
CA LEU A 82 -2.58 22.66 -3.82
C LEU A 82 -3.17 23.67 -4.82
N ASN A 83 -2.59 24.88 -4.85
CA ASN A 83 -2.97 25.95 -5.76
C ASN A 83 -2.02 26.03 -6.96
N ARG A 84 -2.53 26.37 -8.15
CA ARG A 84 -1.73 26.43 -9.39
C ARG A 84 -0.70 27.56 -9.44
N ASP A 85 -0.82 28.57 -8.59
CA ASP A 85 -0.04 29.82 -8.68
C ASP A 85 1.33 29.79 -8.00
N GLY A 86 1.84 28.60 -7.66
CA GLY A 86 3.27 28.37 -7.45
C GLY A 86 3.75 28.41 -6.01
N LEU A 87 4.76 27.56 -5.77
CA LEU A 87 5.64 27.46 -4.60
C LEU A 87 5.03 27.95 -3.27
N ASP A 88 4.50 27.02 -2.48
CA ASP A 88 4.32 27.30 -1.06
C ASP A 88 5.54 26.78 -0.28
N PRO A 89 6.57 27.63 -0.03
CA PRO A 89 7.68 27.27 0.85
C PRO A 89 7.26 27.02 2.30
N SER A 90 5.97 27.15 2.64
CA SER A 90 5.40 26.95 3.97
C SER A 90 4.30 25.89 4.05
N LEU A 91 4.19 24.97 3.07
CA LEU A 91 3.20 23.90 3.12
C LEU A 91 3.41 23.05 4.39
N ASP A 92 2.46 23.11 5.33
CA ASP A 92 2.51 22.31 6.55
C ASP A 92 2.04 20.89 6.23
N LEU A 93 3.01 20.06 5.82
CA LEU A 93 2.78 18.66 5.46
C LEU A 93 2.36 17.78 6.65
N PHE A 94 2.63 18.23 7.88
CA PHE A 94 2.52 17.37 9.07
C PHE A 94 1.20 17.54 9.80
N SER A 95 0.58 18.71 9.69
CA SER A 95 -0.65 19.03 10.42
C SER A 95 -1.92 18.93 9.56
N TYR A 96 -1.80 18.85 8.23
CA TYR A 96 -2.95 18.85 7.32
C TYR A 96 -2.89 17.74 6.27
N ILE A 97 -4.06 17.26 5.86
CA ILE A 97 -4.18 16.41 4.68
C ILE A 97 -3.90 17.28 3.45
N THR A 98 -2.87 16.95 2.68
CA THR A 98 -2.53 17.62 1.44
C THR A 98 -3.26 16.96 0.27
N GLU A 99 -3.92 17.76 -0.56
CA GLU A 99 -4.69 17.28 -1.71
C GLU A 99 -4.15 17.85 -3.03
N ASN A 100 -3.92 16.98 -4.01
CA ASN A 100 -3.85 17.37 -5.41
C ASN A 100 -5.27 17.34 -6.00
N PRO A 101 -5.97 18.47 -6.18
CA PRO A 101 -7.35 18.47 -6.65
C PRO A 101 -7.47 18.29 -8.18
N PHE A 102 -6.35 18.27 -8.90
CA PHE A 102 -6.35 18.28 -10.35
C PHE A 102 -6.48 16.87 -10.94
N ASP A 103 -7.01 16.81 -12.16
CA ASP A 103 -7.10 15.57 -12.96
C ASP A 103 -5.78 15.16 -13.62
N CYS A 104 -4.70 15.90 -13.35
CA CYS A 104 -3.34 15.67 -13.84
C CYS A 104 -2.34 15.52 -12.69
N THR A 105 -1.18 14.93 -13.00
CA THR A 105 -0.05 14.89 -12.07
C THR A 105 0.38 16.30 -11.72
N TYR A 106 0.66 16.54 -10.43
CA TYR A 106 1.11 17.84 -9.95
C TYR A 106 2.53 17.73 -9.38
N GLU A 107 3.48 18.49 -9.94
CA GLU A 107 4.84 18.58 -9.41
C GLU A 107 4.87 19.59 -8.26
N VAL A 108 5.29 19.13 -7.08
CA VAL A 108 5.50 19.97 -5.91
C VAL A 108 6.96 19.89 -5.47
N THR A 109 7.51 21.02 -5.02
CA THR A 109 8.84 21.05 -4.38
C THR A 109 8.66 21.04 -2.87
N LEU A 110 9.07 19.95 -2.22
CA LEU A 110 8.99 19.79 -0.77
C LEU A 110 10.40 19.49 -0.26
N MET A 111 10.84 20.21 0.78
CA MET A 111 12.18 20.01 1.37
C MET A 111 13.33 20.16 0.36
N LYS A 112 13.18 21.03 -0.66
CA LYS A 112 14.11 21.23 -1.78
C LYS A 112 14.22 20.06 -2.78
N GLU A 113 13.41 19.03 -2.59
CA GLU A 113 13.29 17.89 -3.52
C GLU A 113 11.97 17.97 -4.28
N LYS A 114 11.92 17.34 -5.45
CA LYS A 114 10.72 17.35 -6.31
C LYS A 114 9.93 16.06 -6.15
N TYR A 115 8.62 16.21 -6.01
CA TYR A 115 7.67 15.11 -5.88
C TYR A 115 6.55 15.25 -6.91
N LEU A 116 6.14 14.14 -7.50
CA LEU A 116 5.06 14.04 -8.48
C LEU A 116 3.84 13.42 -7.82
N LEU A 117 2.81 14.21 -7.57
CA LEU A 117 1.58 13.77 -6.92
C LEU A 117 0.58 13.30 -7.97
N PRO A 118 0.04 12.07 -7.87
CA PRO A 118 -0.98 11.59 -8.78
C PRO A 118 -2.24 12.48 -8.79
N PRO A 119 -3.02 12.46 -9.86
CA PRO A 119 -4.30 13.16 -9.92
C PRO A 119 -5.22 12.80 -8.75
N ARG A 120 -5.91 13.79 -8.16
CA ARG A 120 -6.92 13.59 -7.11
C ARG A 120 -6.44 12.75 -5.93
N SER A 121 -5.12 12.72 -5.67
CA SER A 121 -4.55 12.02 -4.52
C SER A 121 -4.55 12.92 -3.29
N ARG A 122 -4.81 12.34 -2.13
CA ARG A 122 -4.74 13.01 -0.83
C ARG A 122 -3.73 12.29 0.05
N PHE A 123 -2.97 13.02 0.86
CA PHE A 123 -2.06 12.39 1.81
C PHE A 123 -1.87 13.16 3.10
N LEU A 124 -1.55 12.45 4.18
CA LEU A 124 -1.10 13.03 5.45
C LEU A 124 0.27 12.43 5.80
N LEU A 125 1.29 13.29 5.86
CA LEU A 125 2.65 12.92 6.27
C LEU A 125 2.77 13.08 7.79
N SER A 126 2.49 12.03 8.54
CA SER A 126 2.63 12.05 9.99
C SER A 126 2.89 10.66 10.57
N ASP A 127 3.14 10.58 11.87
CA ASP A 127 3.17 9.32 12.60
C ASP A 127 1.85 9.07 13.36
N ILE A 128 1.76 7.91 14.01
CA ILE A 128 0.54 7.42 14.65
C ILE A 128 -0.01 8.36 15.73
N THR A 129 0.84 9.21 16.32
CA THR A 129 0.44 10.20 17.33
C THR A 129 -0.27 11.41 16.74
N ARG A 130 -0.18 11.66 15.43
CA ARG A 130 -0.75 12.83 14.74
C ARG A 130 -1.65 12.42 13.57
N MET A 131 -2.63 11.55 13.86
CA MET A 131 -3.65 11.12 12.88
C MET A 131 -4.96 11.92 12.96
N HIS A 132 -5.06 12.89 13.86
CA HIS A 132 -6.28 13.68 14.05
C HIS A 132 -6.80 14.36 12.76
N PRO A 133 -5.99 14.80 11.77
CA PRO A 133 -6.54 15.43 10.56
C PRO A 133 -7.39 14.45 9.75
N LEU A 134 -7.05 13.16 9.72
CA LEU A 134 -7.85 12.12 9.07
C LEU A 134 -9.20 11.92 9.76
N VAL A 135 -9.24 12.02 11.09
CA VAL A 135 -10.48 11.87 11.86
C VAL A 135 -11.33 13.13 11.74
N ASN A 136 -10.70 14.30 11.84
CA ASN A 136 -11.33 15.61 11.81
C ASN A 136 -11.86 15.96 10.41
N SER A 137 -11.34 15.36 9.33
CA SER A 137 -11.91 15.54 7.99
C SER A 137 -13.35 15.02 7.87
N GLY A 138 -13.77 14.15 8.79
CA GLY A 138 -15.10 13.53 8.77
C GLY A 138 -15.27 12.48 7.68
N ASP A 139 -14.23 12.18 6.90
CA ASP A 139 -14.28 11.16 5.85
C ASP A 139 -14.53 9.77 6.44
N LYS A 140 -15.30 8.98 5.69
CA LYS A 140 -15.48 7.55 5.92
C LYS A 140 -15.05 6.80 4.68
N PHE A 141 -14.33 5.71 4.88
CA PHE A 141 -13.72 4.94 3.80
C PHE A 141 -14.43 3.60 3.62
N ASP A 142 -14.71 3.25 2.37
CA ASP A 142 -15.27 1.96 1.96
C ASP A 142 -14.18 0.87 1.91
N LEU A 143 -12.93 1.27 1.70
CA LEU A 143 -11.76 0.40 1.66
C LEU A 143 -10.63 1.02 2.47
N ILE A 144 -10.10 0.26 3.44
CA ILE A 144 -8.87 0.60 4.17
C ILE A 144 -7.84 -0.50 3.94
N VAL A 145 -6.70 -0.15 3.37
CA VAL A 145 -5.55 -1.06 3.18
C VAL A 145 -4.43 -0.67 4.15
N LEU A 146 -3.82 -1.64 4.80
CA LEU A 146 -2.72 -1.44 5.76
C LEU A 146 -1.50 -2.26 5.37
N ASP A 147 -0.30 -1.66 5.39
CA ASP A 147 1.00 -2.36 5.34
C ASP A 147 1.87 -2.03 6.58
N PRO A 148 1.53 -2.57 7.77
CA PRO A 148 2.22 -2.21 9.00
C PRO A 148 3.73 -2.51 8.97
N PRO A 149 4.57 -1.69 9.61
CA PRO A 149 6.01 -1.94 9.73
C PRO A 149 6.30 -3.04 10.77
N TRP A 150 5.96 -4.29 10.43
CA TRP A 150 6.06 -5.45 11.31
C TRP A 150 7.47 -5.62 11.91
N GLU A 151 7.53 -5.92 13.21
CA GLU A 151 8.81 -6.12 13.89
C GLU A 151 9.66 -7.22 13.24
N ASN A 152 10.85 -6.87 12.79
CA ASN A 152 11.81 -7.83 12.27
C ASN A 152 13.13 -7.81 13.06
N LYS A 153 13.54 -8.97 13.59
CA LYS A 153 14.81 -9.15 14.31
C LYS A 153 16.03 -8.69 13.50
N SER A 154 15.99 -8.76 12.16
CA SER A 154 17.08 -8.26 11.31
C SER A 154 17.11 -6.72 11.20
N VAL A 155 15.94 -6.08 11.18
CA VAL A 155 15.78 -4.62 11.05
C VAL A 155 16.10 -3.91 12.38
N LYS A 156 15.87 -4.55 13.53
CA LYS A 156 16.28 -4.02 14.85
C LYS A 156 17.80 -3.74 14.96
N ARG A 157 18.63 -4.33 14.10
CA ARG A 157 20.10 -4.10 14.08
C ARG A 157 20.56 -2.90 13.26
N SER A 158 19.69 -2.29 12.44
CA SER A 158 20.09 -1.21 11.54
C SER A 158 19.77 0.21 12.05
N ASN A 159 19.11 0.37 13.22
CA ASN A 159 18.70 1.65 13.82
C ASN A 159 17.90 2.61 12.90
N ARG A 160 17.51 2.17 11.69
CA ARG A 160 16.92 3.04 10.66
C ARG A 160 15.41 3.29 10.84
N TYR A 161 14.72 2.51 11.68
CA TYR A 161 13.32 2.73 12.06
C TYR A 161 13.07 2.21 13.48
N SER A 162 12.35 2.97 14.31
CA SER A 162 11.73 2.43 15.51
C SER A 162 10.66 1.42 15.07
N SER A 163 10.84 0.14 15.42
CA SER A 163 9.81 -0.86 15.12
C SER A 163 8.56 -0.54 15.91
N LEU A 164 7.41 -0.37 15.24
CA LEU A 164 6.13 -0.16 15.91
C LEU A 164 5.70 -1.48 16.60
N PRO A 165 5.62 -1.55 17.94
CA PRO A 165 5.10 -2.73 18.61
C PRO A 165 3.69 -3.02 18.10
N SER A 166 3.36 -4.30 17.86
CA SER A 166 2.05 -4.68 17.31
C SER A 166 0.89 -4.12 18.15
N SER A 167 1.05 -4.01 19.47
CA SER A 167 0.06 -3.40 20.37
C SER A 167 -0.27 -1.93 20.04
N GLN A 168 0.68 -1.15 19.52
CA GLN A 168 0.43 0.23 19.13
C GLN A 168 -0.47 0.34 17.90
N LEU A 169 -0.61 -0.72 17.09
CA LEU A 169 -1.55 -0.71 15.96
C LEU A 169 -2.98 -0.47 16.44
N LYS A 170 -3.36 -0.89 17.65
CA LYS A 170 -4.70 -0.63 18.21
C LYS A 170 -5.02 0.88 18.35
N GLN A 171 -4.01 1.75 18.34
CA GLN A 171 -4.19 3.21 18.38
C GLN A 171 -4.69 3.80 17.05
N LEU A 172 -4.55 3.07 15.94
CA LEU A 172 -5.06 3.56 14.66
C LEU A 172 -6.58 3.72 14.76
N PRO A 173 -7.14 4.85 14.33
CA PRO A 173 -8.56 5.16 14.48
C PRO A 173 -9.43 4.46 13.41
N VAL A 174 -9.13 3.21 13.05
CA VAL A 174 -9.85 2.45 12.02
C VAL A 174 -11.37 2.44 12.27
N PRO A 175 -11.90 2.19 13.49
CA PRO A 175 -13.35 2.25 13.73
C PRO A 175 -13.97 3.64 13.50
N ALA A 176 -13.18 4.70 13.64
CA ALA A 176 -13.61 6.07 13.37
C ALA A 176 -13.45 6.46 11.90
N LEU A 177 -12.62 5.77 11.13
CA LEU A 177 -12.39 6.05 9.70
C LEU A 177 -13.21 5.13 8.78
N ALA A 178 -13.59 3.94 9.25
CA ALA A 178 -14.33 2.97 8.46
C ALA A 178 -15.79 3.39 8.28
N ALA A 179 -16.26 3.37 7.03
CA ALA A 179 -17.70 3.37 6.72
C ALA A 179 -18.37 2.06 7.23
N PRO A 180 -19.70 1.99 7.32
CA PRO A 180 -20.40 0.71 7.42
C PRO A 180 -19.99 -0.22 6.26
N GLU A 181 -19.82 -1.52 6.52
CA GLU A 181 -19.36 -2.52 5.54
C GLU A 181 -17.96 -2.29 4.95
N CYS A 182 -17.17 -1.37 5.54
CA CYS A 182 -15.82 -1.07 5.07
C CYS A 182 -14.98 -2.35 5.00
N LEU A 183 -14.38 -2.59 3.84
CA LEU A 183 -13.43 -3.67 3.65
C LEU A 183 -12.08 -3.21 4.23
N VAL A 184 -11.59 -3.94 5.23
CA VAL A 184 -10.28 -3.71 5.84
C VAL A 184 -9.35 -4.82 5.37
N VAL A 185 -8.23 -4.44 4.76
CA VAL A 185 -7.25 -5.34 4.18
C VAL A 185 -5.89 -5.08 4.79
N THR A 186 -5.22 -6.10 5.33
CA THR A 186 -3.93 -5.94 5.99
C THR A 186 -2.89 -6.88 5.41
N TRP A 187 -1.78 -6.32 4.95
CA TRP A 187 -0.57 -7.07 4.62
C TRP A 187 0.07 -7.60 5.90
N VAL A 188 0.38 -8.89 5.93
CA VAL A 188 0.97 -9.59 7.08
C VAL A 188 2.17 -10.42 6.62
N THR A 189 3.28 -10.30 7.34
CA THR A 189 4.43 -11.19 7.10
C THR A 189 4.05 -12.65 7.38
N ASN A 190 4.80 -13.61 6.83
CA ASN A 190 4.57 -15.05 7.07
C ASN A 190 4.89 -15.55 8.50
N ARG A 191 4.97 -14.66 9.49
CA ARG A 191 5.14 -15.03 10.90
C ARG A 191 3.79 -15.23 11.55
N ALA A 192 3.53 -16.45 12.01
CA ALA A 192 2.29 -16.84 12.67
C ALA A 192 1.86 -15.90 13.81
N LYS A 193 2.81 -15.33 14.57
CA LYS A 193 2.50 -14.36 15.64
C LYS A 193 1.76 -13.11 15.15
N HIS A 194 2.08 -12.61 13.96
CA HIS A 194 1.46 -11.40 13.41
C HIS A 194 0.10 -11.73 12.80
N LEU A 195 -0.03 -12.90 12.15
CA LEU A 195 -1.31 -13.40 11.66
C LEU A 195 -2.31 -13.59 12.81
N ARG A 196 -1.87 -14.24 13.90
CA ARG A 196 -2.65 -14.42 15.12
C ARG A 196 -3.10 -13.08 15.70
N PHE A 197 -2.16 -12.15 15.87
CA PHE A 197 -2.45 -10.82 16.38
C PHE A 197 -3.53 -10.10 15.55
N ILE A 198 -3.44 -10.14 14.22
CA ILE A 198 -4.47 -9.52 13.36
C ILE A 198 -5.84 -10.15 13.60
N LYS A 199 -5.93 -11.48 13.51
CA LYS A 199 -7.21 -12.21 13.51
C LYS A 199 -7.87 -12.28 14.89
N GLU A 200 -7.08 -12.48 15.94
CA GLU A 200 -7.58 -12.77 17.28
C GLU A 200 -7.59 -11.54 18.19
N GLU A 201 -6.85 -10.48 17.86
CA GLU A 201 -6.76 -9.29 18.71
C GLU A 201 -7.12 -7.99 18.00
N LEU A 202 -6.49 -7.67 16.87
CA LEU A 202 -6.63 -6.35 16.25
C LEU A 202 -7.99 -6.16 15.58
N TYR A 203 -8.39 -7.11 14.74
CA TYR A 203 -9.68 -7.05 14.04
C TYR A 203 -10.86 -7.09 15.01
N PRO A 204 -10.91 -8.01 15.99
CA PRO A 204 -11.95 -7.98 17.03
C PRO A 204 -11.99 -6.64 17.80
N TYR A 205 -10.83 -6.08 18.15
CA TYR A 205 -10.75 -4.78 18.82
C TYR A 205 -11.34 -3.64 17.99
N TRP A 206 -11.22 -3.70 16.67
CA TRP A 206 -11.82 -2.74 15.75
C TRP A 206 -13.25 -3.08 15.31
N ALA A 207 -13.87 -4.14 15.83
CA ALA A 207 -15.13 -4.66 15.33
C ALA A 207 -15.10 -4.99 13.83
N VAL A 208 -13.97 -5.54 13.38
CA VAL A 208 -13.77 -6.09 12.04
C VAL A 208 -13.90 -7.61 12.11
N GLU A 209 -14.79 -8.18 11.31
CA GLU A 209 -14.92 -9.62 11.15
C GLU A 209 -13.92 -10.11 10.11
N VAL A 210 -13.14 -11.16 10.41
CA VAL A 210 -12.23 -11.76 9.43
C VAL A 210 -13.05 -12.56 8.41
N LEU A 211 -12.87 -12.27 7.13
CA LEU A 211 -13.59 -12.91 6.03
C LEU A 211 -12.71 -13.85 5.20
N ALA A 212 -11.45 -13.48 4.97
CA ALA A 212 -10.60 -14.22 4.04
C ALA A 212 -9.11 -14.04 4.31
N GLU A 213 -8.33 -14.96 3.74
CA GLU A 213 -6.88 -14.88 3.64
C GLU A 213 -6.45 -15.07 2.17
N TRP A 214 -5.81 -14.04 1.61
CA TRP A 214 -5.25 -14.11 0.26
C TRP A 214 -3.73 -14.17 0.33
N LEU A 215 -3.11 -14.72 -0.72
CA LEU A 215 -1.65 -14.80 -0.82
C LEU A 215 -1.17 -14.02 -2.04
N TRP A 216 -0.21 -13.13 -1.85
CA TRP A 216 0.55 -12.57 -2.97
C TRP A 216 1.82 -13.37 -3.20
N VAL A 217 1.88 -14.11 -4.30
CA VAL A 217 3.02 -14.89 -4.75
C VAL A 217 3.92 -14.05 -5.67
N LYS A 218 5.21 -14.09 -5.37
CA LYS A 218 6.28 -13.36 -6.02
C LYS A 218 7.00 -14.28 -6.98
N VAL A 219 7.01 -13.89 -8.24
CA VAL A 219 7.66 -14.63 -9.32
C VAL A 219 8.68 -13.77 -10.04
N THR A 220 9.63 -14.40 -10.72
CA THR A 220 10.54 -13.74 -11.67
C THR A 220 9.77 -13.35 -12.94
N GLN A 221 10.41 -12.59 -13.84
CA GLN A 221 9.87 -12.32 -15.17
C GLN A 221 9.61 -13.60 -15.98
N THR A 222 10.35 -14.67 -15.69
CA THR A 222 10.15 -16.00 -16.29
C THR A 222 9.05 -16.83 -15.62
N GLY A 223 8.44 -16.33 -14.54
CA GLY A 223 7.38 -17.00 -13.81
C GLY A 223 7.87 -18.00 -12.75
N GLU A 224 9.16 -18.07 -12.46
CA GLU A 224 9.70 -18.90 -11.38
C GLU A 224 9.52 -18.23 -10.02
N PHE A 225 9.36 -18.99 -8.94
CA PHE A 225 9.29 -18.37 -7.61
C PHE A 225 10.62 -17.69 -7.25
N VAL A 226 10.56 -16.46 -6.72
CA VAL A 226 11.76 -15.71 -6.30
C VAL A 226 12.54 -16.39 -5.17
N PHE A 227 11.90 -17.31 -4.43
CA PHE A 227 12.52 -18.20 -3.47
C PHE A 227 11.82 -19.57 -3.53
N PRO A 228 12.52 -20.68 -3.22
CA PRO A 228 11.86 -21.97 -3.04
C PRO A 228 10.75 -21.90 -1.99
N LEU A 229 9.61 -22.53 -2.26
CA LEU A 229 8.45 -22.51 -1.35
C LEU A 229 8.75 -23.19 0.00
N ASP A 230 9.61 -24.21 -0.02
CA ASP A 230 10.06 -24.98 1.15
C ASP A 230 11.19 -24.28 1.92
N SER A 231 11.67 -23.11 1.46
CA SER A 231 12.73 -22.37 2.15
C SER A 231 12.34 -22.06 3.61
N PRO A 232 13.25 -22.33 4.58
CA PRO A 232 12.97 -22.17 6.00
C PRO A 232 12.94 -20.70 6.45
N HIS A 233 13.54 -19.79 5.67
CA HIS A 233 13.78 -18.40 6.11
C HIS A 233 13.04 -17.35 5.29
N LYS A 234 12.85 -17.58 4.00
CA LYS A 234 12.16 -16.65 3.09
C LYS A 234 11.11 -17.41 2.31
N LYS A 235 9.90 -16.89 2.27
CA LYS A 235 8.84 -17.46 1.43
C LYS A 235 8.64 -16.57 0.20
N PRO A 236 8.32 -17.14 -0.97
CA PRO A 236 8.04 -16.39 -2.18
C PRO A 236 6.61 -15.81 -2.17
N TYR A 237 5.97 -15.65 -1.02
CA TYR A 237 4.65 -15.05 -0.94
C TYR A 237 4.51 -14.22 0.34
N GLU A 238 3.48 -13.37 0.40
CA GLU A 238 3.04 -12.65 1.59
C GLU A 238 1.53 -12.83 1.78
N VAL A 239 1.06 -12.70 3.03
CA VAL A 239 -0.35 -12.90 3.38
C VAL A 239 -1.08 -11.57 3.39
N LEU A 240 -2.32 -11.60 2.92
CA LEU A 240 -3.33 -10.56 3.08
C LEU A 240 -4.43 -11.13 3.95
N VAL A 241 -4.74 -10.47 5.06
CA VAL A 241 -5.97 -10.77 5.82
C VAL A 241 -7.01 -9.74 5.41
N LEU A 242 -8.21 -10.20 5.07
CA LEU A 242 -9.33 -9.36 4.68
C LEU A 242 -10.45 -9.52 5.70
N GLY A 243 -11.02 -8.40 6.12
CA GLY A 243 -12.15 -8.38 7.03
C GLY A 243 -13.09 -7.23 6.75
N ARG A 244 -14.25 -7.23 7.40
CA ARG A 244 -15.30 -6.21 7.20
C ARG A 244 -15.70 -5.57 8.51
N HIS A 245 -15.68 -4.24 8.54
CA HIS A 245 -16.08 -3.44 9.70
C HIS A 245 -17.60 -3.27 9.74
N ARG A 246 -18.22 -3.78 10.81
CA ARG A 246 -19.69 -3.88 11.00
C ARG A 246 -20.34 -4.63 9.83
N SER A 247 -20.86 -5.83 10.11
CA SER A 247 -21.38 -6.77 9.11
C SER A 247 -22.88 -6.56 8.90
N GLY A 248 -23.31 -6.44 7.65
CA GLY A 248 -24.67 -6.06 7.28
C GLY A 248 -25.04 -6.32 5.82
N THR A 249 -24.05 -6.58 4.94
CA THR A 249 -24.28 -6.97 3.54
C THR A 249 -23.52 -8.24 3.16
N ASP A 250 -24.21 -9.11 2.41
CA ASP A 250 -23.71 -10.40 1.95
C ASP A 250 -22.84 -10.29 0.69
N ARG A 251 -21.93 -9.29 0.65
CA ARG A 251 -20.94 -9.19 -0.43
C ARG A 251 -19.90 -10.28 -0.23
N ALA A 252 -20.20 -11.45 -0.79
CA ALA A 252 -19.36 -12.63 -0.75
C ALA A 252 -17.95 -12.30 -1.25
N LEU A 253 -16.97 -12.52 -0.38
CA LEU A 253 -15.57 -12.41 -0.70
C LEU A 253 -14.98 -13.83 -0.65
N PRO A 254 -14.26 -14.27 -1.68
CA PRO A 254 -13.68 -15.62 -1.67
C PRO A 254 -12.71 -15.76 -0.52
N GLU A 255 -12.95 -16.75 0.34
CA GLU A 255 -12.16 -17.01 1.54
C GLU A 255 -10.66 -17.14 1.24
N GLN A 256 -10.33 -17.60 0.02
CA GLN A 256 -8.96 -17.83 -0.44
C GLN A 256 -8.77 -17.36 -1.88
N ARG A 257 -7.63 -16.70 -2.11
CA ARG A 257 -7.24 -16.21 -3.44
C ARG A 257 -5.73 -16.12 -3.56
N LEU A 258 -5.21 -16.47 -4.74
CA LEU A 258 -3.81 -16.24 -5.09
C LEU A 258 -3.70 -15.01 -5.98
N LEU A 259 -2.78 -14.12 -5.63
CA LEU A 259 -2.35 -12.97 -6.43
C LEU A 259 -0.93 -13.24 -6.92
N ILE A 260 -0.63 -13.06 -8.20
CA ILE A 260 0.73 -13.26 -8.74
C ILE A 260 1.24 -11.99 -9.40
N SER A 261 2.47 -11.61 -9.07
CA SER A 261 3.20 -10.58 -9.80
C SER A 261 4.71 -10.73 -9.66
N VAL A 262 5.43 -10.10 -10.58
CA VAL A 262 6.84 -9.78 -10.38
C VAL A 262 6.92 -8.70 -9.30
N PRO A 263 7.73 -8.89 -8.23
CA PRO A 263 7.91 -7.86 -7.22
C PRO A 263 8.69 -6.68 -7.80
N SER A 264 8.40 -5.47 -7.29
CA SER A 264 9.18 -4.29 -7.64
C SER A 264 10.62 -4.42 -7.16
N VAL A 265 11.53 -3.77 -7.90
CA VAL A 265 12.92 -3.55 -7.47
C VAL A 265 12.99 -2.65 -6.24
N LEU A 266 11.99 -1.77 -6.04
CA LEU A 266 11.91 -0.89 -4.89
C LEU A 266 11.54 -1.68 -3.64
N HIS A 267 12.39 -1.55 -2.63
CA HIS A 267 12.29 -2.37 -1.43
C HIS A 267 10.96 -2.17 -0.69
N SER A 268 10.29 -3.29 -0.40
CA SER A 268 9.00 -3.34 0.31
C SER A 268 7.84 -2.64 -0.40
N GLN A 269 7.95 -2.32 -1.70
CA GLN A 269 6.80 -1.85 -2.47
C GLN A 269 5.85 -3.03 -2.75
N LYS A 270 4.62 -2.90 -2.26
CA LYS A 270 3.55 -3.85 -2.54
C LYS A 270 2.88 -3.50 -3.87
N PRO A 271 2.37 -4.50 -4.62
CA PRO A 271 1.57 -4.26 -5.81
C PRO A 271 0.22 -3.63 -5.42
N SER A 272 -0.32 -2.78 -6.30
CA SER A 272 -1.65 -2.17 -6.08
C SER A 272 -2.74 -3.25 -6.04
N LEU A 273 -3.63 -3.13 -5.06
CA LEU A 273 -4.77 -4.04 -4.86
C LEU A 273 -6.07 -3.51 -5.48
N SER A 274 -6.08 -2.29 -6.03
CA SER A 274 -7.28 -1.61 -6.51
C SER A 274 -8.10 -2.45 -7.49
N ALA A 275 -7.45 -2.98 -8.53
CA ALA A 275 -8.11 -3.78 -9.56
C ALA A 275 -8.69 -5.10 -9.02
N VAL A 276 -8.00 -5.78 -8.10
CA VAL A 276 -8.43 -7.09 -7.57
C VAL A 276 -9.48 -6.97 -6.46
N LEU A 277 -9.54 -5.81 -5.78
CA LEU A 277 -10.54 -5.53 -4.75
C LEU A 277 -11.80 -4.86 -5.30
N LYS A 278 -11.71 -4.20 -6.47
CA LYS A 278 -12.82 -3.48 -7.13
C LYS A 278 -14.15 -4.25 -7.15
N PRO A 279 -14.21 -5.58 -7.41
CA PRO A 279 -15.47 -6.32 -7.42
C PRO A 279 -16.17 -6.42 -6.04
N TYR A 280 -15.46 -6.21 -4.94
CA TYR A 280 -15.96 -6.46 -3.57
C TYR A 280 -16.28 -5.17 -2.80
N ILE A 281 -16.10 -4.02 -3.43
CA ILE A 281 -16.29 -2.67 -2.85
C ILE A 281 -17.29 -1.87 -3.67
N SER A 282 -17.74 -0.73 -3.17
CA SER A 282 -18.67 0.16 -3.88
C SER A 282 -18.08 0.64 -5.23
N PRO A 283 -18.90 0.96 -6.24
CA PRO A 283 -18.40 1.39 -7.56
C PRO A 283 -17.50 2.63 -7.54
N GLU A 284 -17.77 3.56 -6.60
CA GLU A 284 -16.99 4.78 -6.36
C GLU A 284 -16.52 4.81 -4.90
N PRO A 285 -15.55 3.95 -4.53
CA PRO A 285 -15.18 3.75 -3.14
C PRO A 285 -14.24 4.86 -2.67
N LYS A 286 -14.50 5.42 -1.49
CA LYS A 286 -13.48 6.19 -0.77
C LYS A 286 -12.43 5.22 -0.21
N CYS A 287 -11.19 5.36 -0.68
CA CYS A 287 -10.10 4.45 -0.33
C CYS A 287 -9.05 5.14 0.55
N LEU A 288 -8.58 4.42 1.56
CA LEU A 288 -7.50 4.83 2.46
C LEU A 288 -6.38 3.80 2.48
N GLU A 289 -5.13 4.25 2.33
CA GLU A 289 -3.93 3.44 2.57
C GLU A 289 -3.20 3.92 3.84
N LEU A 290 -3.06 3.04 4.83
CA LEU A 290 -2.32 3.30 6.06
C LEU A 290 -0.92 2.68 6.00
N PHE A 291 0.08 3.40 6.51
CA PHE A 291 1.52 3.10 6.36
C PHE A 291 1.99 3.15 4.90
N ALA A 292 1.32 3.97 4.10
CA ALA A 292 1.62 4.16 2.69
C ALA A 292 3.04 4.68 2.47
N ARG A 293 3.59 4.33 1.31
CA ARG A 293 4.85 4.88 0.77
C ARG A 293 4.73 5.40 -0.65
N SER A 294 3.59 5.13 -1.27
CA SER A 294 3.22 5.59 -2.60
C SER A 294 1.82 6.16 -2.54
N LEU A 295 1.60 7.21 -3.31
CA LEU A 295 0.26 7.72 -3.59
C LEU A 295 -0.36 6.96 -4.75
N GLN A 296 -1.69 6.87 -4.73
CA GLN A 296 -2.50 6.37 -5.84
C GLN A 296 -3.54 7.43 -6.21
N ARG A 297 -3.94 7.44 -7.49
CA ARG A 297 -5.04 8.28 -7.96
C ARG A 297 -6.29 7.98 -7.16
N ASP A 298 -7.06 9.00 -6.76
CA ASP A 298 -8.34 8.88 -6.05
C ASP A 298 -8.24 8.25 -4.64
N TRP A 299 -7.04 8.13 -4.08
CA TRP A 299 -6.82 7.57 -2.74
C TRP A 299 -6.41 8.63 -1.74
N THR A 300 -6.81 8.41 -0.49
CA THR A 300 -6.17 9.05 0.66
C THR A 300 -5.08 8.13 1.20
N SER A 301 -3.90 8.67 1.49
CA SER A 301 -2.76 7.90 1.97
C SER A 301 -2.20 8.50 3.25
N TRP A 302 -1.72 7.67 4.17
CA TRP A 302 -1.12 8.12 5.41
C TRP A 302 0.10 7.30 5.78
N GLY A 303 1.13 7.99 6.28
CA GLY A 303 2.33 7.37 6.82
C GLY A 303 3.49 8.34 6.93
N ASN A 304 4.51 7.93 7.68
CA ASN A 304 5.75 8.70 7.88
C ASN A 304 6.66 8.77 6.65
N GLU A 305 6.35 8.00 5.61
CA GLU A 305 7.06 7.97 4.33
C GLU A 305 6.08 8.07 3.15
N VAL A 306 4.89 8.66 3.36
CA VAL A 306 3.74 8.55 2.44
C VAL A 306 3.99 8.96 0.99
N ILE A 307 4.92 9.90 0.76
CA ILE A 307 5.32 10.38 -0.57
C ILE A 307 6.68 9.84 -1.05
N LYS A 308 7.22 8.80 -0.41
CA LYS A 308 8.58 8.30 -0.70
C LYS A 308 8.76 7.92 -2.16
N PHE A 309 7.79 7.21 -2.74
CA PHE A 309 7.82 6.78 -4.13
C PHE A 309 7.23 7.81 -5.11
N GLN A 310 7.01 9.04 -4.64
CA GLN A 310 6.62 10.18 -5.49
C GLN A 310 7.83 11.05 -5.84
N HIS A 311 9.02 10.75 -5.29
CA HIS A 311 10.23 11.48 -5.62
C HIS A 311 10.52 11.40 -7.13
N SER A 312 10.85 12.53 -7.76
CA SER A 312 10.98 12.64 -9.21
C SER A 312 12.02 11.69 -9.81
N SER A 313 13.02 11.24 -9.02
CA SER A 313 14.03 10.27 -9.47
C SER A 313 13.50 8.87 -9.76
N TYR A 314 12.25 8.56 -9.36
CA TYR A 314 11.61 7.28 -9.67
C TYR A 314 10.81 7.33 -10.98
N PHE A 315 10.86 8.44 -11.71
CA PHE A 315 10.06 8.64 -12.91
C PHE A 315 10.94 9.07 -14.07
N THR A 316 10.65 8.51 -15.24
CA THR A 316 11.21 9.02 -16.49
C THR A 316 10.20 9.99 -17.09
N ARG A 317 10.68 11.17 -17.52
CA ARG A 317 9.88 12.07 -18.34
C ARG A 317 9.98 11.61 -19.78
N GLU A 318 8.93 11.02 -20.30
CA GLU A 318 8.80 10.83 -21.74
C GLU A 318 8.29 12.12 -22.35
N ARG A 319 9.05 12.71 -23.29
CA ARG A 319 8.49 13.74 -24.16
C ARG A 319 7.53 13.04 -25.11
N ALA A 320 6.24 13.33 -25.00
CA ALA A 320 5.30 13.02 -26.05
C ALA A 320 5.70 13.84 -27.30
N GLU A 321 6.30 13.20 -28.30
CA GLU A 321 6.36 13.75 -29.64
C GLU A 321 5.00 13.50 -30.31
N GLU A 322 4.03 14.40 -30.10
CA GLU A 322 2.92 14.54 -31.05
C GLU A 322 2.62 16.02 -31.35
N PRO A 323 2.27 16.34 -32.61
CA PRO A 323 2.09 17.71 -33.06
C PRO A 323 0.76 18.27 -32.56
N SER A 324 0.84 19.37 -31.81
CA SER A 324 -0.28 20.18 -31.31
C SER A 324 -1.19 19.52 -30.27
N MET A 325 -0.74 19.53 -29.01
CA MET A 325 -1.46 19.88 -27.77
C MET A 325 -0.73 19.21 -26.61
N THR A 326 -0.09 20.00 -25.75
CA THR A 326 0.79 19.50 -24.68
C THR A 326 0.00 18.76 -23.60
N SER A 327 0.27 17.47 -23.44
CA SER A 327 0.07 16.73 -22.18
C SER A 327 1.28 15.84 -21.93
N GLU A 328 1.98 16.07 -20.82
CA GLU A 328 3.10 15.23 -20.37
C GLU A 328 2.55 13.99 -19.66
N THR A 329 2.99 12.81 -20.09
CA THR A 329 2.70 11.53 -19.40
C THR A 329 3.94 11.12 -18.62
N VAL A 330 3.78 10.82 -17.33
CA VAL A 330 4.87 10.42 -16.44
C VAL A 330 4.73 8.93 -16.14
N ILE A 331 5.78 8.15 -16.39
CA ILE A 331 5.82 6.70 -16.13
C ILE A 331 6.82 6.40 -15.01
N ILE A 332 6.45 5.49 -14.10
CA ILE A 332 7.31 5.00 -13.01
C ILE A 332 8.40 4.10 -13.62
N GLN A 333 9.67 4.31 -13.21
CA GLN A 333 10.82 3.50 -13.59
C GLN A 333 10.79 2.07 -13.03
#